data_AF-A0A960ECD2-F1
#
_entry.id   AF-A0A960ECD2-F1
#
_cell.length_a   1.000
_cell.length_b   1.000
_cell.length_c   1.000
_cell.angle_alpha   90.00
_cell.angle_beta   90.00
_cell.angle_gamma   90.00
#
_symmetry.space_group_name_H-M   'P 1'
#
loop_
_entity.id
_entity.type
_entity.pdbx_description
1 polymer ?
#
loop_
_entity_poly.entity_id
_entity_poly.type
_entity_poly.pdbx_seq_one_letter_code
_entity_poly.pdbx_strand_id
1 'polypeptide(L)' 'EQFPGHRFRRCSEVDEHHDAARYRWSLESPDGTVAVAGTDYVLFVAGKIVRATGFFGDQEPI' A
#
# COMPACT_ATOMS: atom_id res chain seq x y z
N GLU A 1 -3.10 -10.62 -18.90
CA GLU A 1 -3.21 -9.71 -17.74
C GLU A 1 -3.65 -10.52 -16.53
N GLN A 2 -3.10 -10.31 -15.33
CA GLN A 2 -3.36 -11.20 -14.17
C GLN A 2 -4.51 -10.76 -13.27
N PHE A 3 -4.85 -9.46 -13.21
CA PHE A 3 -5.94 -8.93 -12.37
C PHE A 3 -6.86 -7.97 -13.14
N PRO A 4 -7.62 -8.45 -14.15
CA PRO A 4 -8.49 -7.58 -14.94
C PRO A 4 -9.53 -6.87 -14.05
N GLY A 5 -9.66 -5.56 -14.23
CA GLY A 5 -10.65 -4.74 -13.53
C GLY A 5 -10.41 -4.54 -12.02
N HIS A 6 -9.36 -5.12 -11.44
CA HIS A 6 -9.05 -4.90 -10.03
C HIS A 6 -8.52 -3.48 -9.81
N ARG A 7 -8.74 -2.93 -8.61
CA ARG A 7 -8.30 -1.59 -8.23
C ARG A 7 -7.59 -1.58 -6.89
N PHE A 8 -6.49 -0.83 -6.84
CA PHE A 8 -5.87 -0.49 -5.56
C PHE A 8 -6.71 0.54 -4.82
N ARG A 9 -6.94 0.30 -3.54
CA ARG A 9 -7.60 1.23 -2.62
C ARG A 9 -6.72 1.42 -1.38
N ARG A 10 -6.46 2.67 -1.00
CA ARG A 10 -5.82 2.97 0.28
C ARG A 10 -6.84 2.75 1.40
N CYS A 11 -6.48 1.94 2.40
CA CYS A 11 -7.37 1.54 3.50
C CYS A 11 -6.90 2.03 4.88
N SER A 12 -5.90 2.92 4.92
CA SER A 12 -5.50 3.67 6.11
C SER A 12 -5.24 5.14 5.78
N GLU A 13 -5.05 5.93 6.84
CA GLU A 13 -4.35 7.21 6.71
C GLU A 13 -2.91 7.00 6.24
N VAL A 14 -2.31 8.07 5.71
CA VAL A 14 -0.89 8.12 5.40
C VAL A 14 -0.18 8.68 6.64
N ASP A 15 0.67 7.86 7.25
CA ASP A 15 1.53 8.27 8.36
C ASP A 15 2.86 8.77 7.78
N GLU A 16 3.19 10.05 7.97
CA GLU A 16 4.35 10.71 7.38
C GLU A 16 5.33 11.21 8.45
N HIS A 17 6.62 10.92 8.26
CA HIS A 17 7.68 11.27 9.20
C HIS A 17 9.08 11.21 8.55
N HIS A 18 9.91 12.24 8.75
CA HIS A 18 11.31 12.31 8.25
C HIS A 18 11.52 11.78 6.83
N ASP A 19 10.87 12.41 5.85
CA ASP A 19 10.95 12.02 4.43
C ASP A 19 10.54 10.56 4.16
N ALA A 20 9.69 10.00 5.02
CA ALA A 20 9.09 8.70 4.85
C ALA A 20 7.57 8.76 5.00
N ALA A 21 6.89 7.83 4.33
CA ALA A 21 5.46 7.61 4.55
C ALA A 21 5.15 6.11 4.65
N ARG A 22 4.09 5.80 5.40
CA ARG A 22 3.55 4.45 5.56
C ARG A 22 2.04 4.46 5.38
N TYR A 23 1.52 3.49 4.64
CA TYR A 23 0.08 3.32 4.44
C TYR A 23 -0.27 1.87 4.11
N ARG A 24 -1.53 1.49 4.36
CA ARG A 24 -2.12 0.21 3.95
C ARG A 24 -2.96 0.34 2.69
N TRP A 25 -3.00 -0.74 1.92
CA TRP A 25 -3.75 -0.83 0.68
C TRP A 25 -4.43 -2.21 0.52
N SER A 26 -5.48 -2.26 -0.29
CA SER A 26 -6.14 -3.47 -0.79
C SER A 26 -6.18 -3.44 -2.33
N LEU A 27 -6.07 -4.61 -2.96
CA LEU A 27 -6.40 -4.83 -4.36
C LEU A 27 -7.78 -5.49 -4.42
N GLU A 28 -8.76 -4.74 -4.87
CA GLU A 28 -10.18 -5.14 -4.85
C GLU A 28 -10.64 -5.53 -6.26
N SER A 29 -11.34 -6.65 -6.39
CA SER A 29 -12.02 -7.05 -7.62
C SER A 29 -13.24 -6.16 -7.90
N PRO A 30 -13.82 -6.19 -9.12
CA PRO A 30 -14.99 -5.39 -9.46
C PRO A 30 -16.24 -5.63 -8.58
N ASP A 31 -16.34 -6.80 -7.93
CA ASP A 31 -17.41 -7.15 -7.00
C ASP A 31 -17.12 -6.73 -5.54
N GLY A 32 -15.97 -6.12 -5.28
CA GLY A 32 -15.54 -5.64 -3.96
C GLY A 32 -14.77 -6.66 -3.12
N THR A 33 -14.51 -7.86 -3.63
CA THR A 33 -13.68 -8.86 -2.91
C THR A 33 -12.23 -8.39 -2.84
N VAL A 34 -11.61 -8.48 -1.66
CA VAL A 34 -10.19 -8.19 -1.51
C VAL A 34 -9.38 -9.39 -1.97
N ALA A 35 -8.66 -9.25 -3.09
CA ALA A 35 -7.81 -10.30 -3.63
C ALA A 35 -6.47 -10.40 -2.89
N VAL A 36 -5.89 -9.24 -2.54
CA VAL A 36 -4.67 -9.12 -1.74
C VAL A 36 -4.69 -7.78 -1.01
N ALA A 37 -4.11 -7.75 0.18
CA ALA A 37 -3.87 -6.52 0.94
C ALA A 37 -2.39 -6.40 1.28
N GLY A 38 -1.95 -5.21 1.63
CA GLY A 38 -0.57 -4.97 2.01
C GLY A 38 -0.33 -3.62 2.67
N THR A 39 0.92 -3.44 3.06
CA THR A 39 1.45 -2.20 3.63
C THR A 39 2.69 -1.80 2.86
N ASP A 40 2.78 -0.53 2.47
CA ASP A 40 3.98 0.03 1.87
C ASP A 40 4.64 1.04 2.82
N TYR A 41 5.97 1.02 2.83
CA TYR A 41 6.81 2.07 3.40
C TYR A 41 7.63 2.70 2.28
N VAL A 42 7.49 4.02 2.11
CA VAL A 42 8.13 4.79 1.03
C VAL A 42 9.08 5.84 1.59
N LEU A 43 10.16 6.11 0.87
CA LEU A 43 11.12 7.16 1.17
C LEU A 43 11.12 8.21 0.06
N PHE A 44 11.28 9.48 0.46
CA PHE A 44 11.31 10.63 -0.43
C PHE A 44 12.67 11.32 -0.42
N VAL A 45 13.04 11.93 -1.54
CA VAL A 45 14.11 12.94 -1.63
C VAL A 45 13.60 14.07 -2.50
N ALA A 46 13.67 15.31 -1.99
CA ALA A 46 13.18 16.49 -2.68
C ALA A 46 11.73 16.31 -3.20
N GLY A 47 10.85 15.72 -2.38
CA GLY A 47 9.44 15.47 -2.70
C GLY A 47 9.18 14.35 -3.70
N LYS A 48 10.20 13.59 -4.12
CA LYS A 48 10.05 12.45 -5.04
C LYS A 48 10.28 11.13 -4.33
N ILE A 49 9.47 10.11 -4.62
CA ILE A 49 9.70 8.74 -4.13
C ILE A 49 11.00 8.22 -4.70
N VAL A 50 11.91 7.77 -3.84
CA VAL A 50 13.19 7.15 -4.21
C VAL A 50 13.26 5.67 -3.83
N ARG A 51 12.40 5.21 -2.93
CA ARG A 51 12.30 3.81 -2.53
C ARG A 51 10.88 3.50 -2.06
N ALA A 52 10.43 2.29 -2.37
CA ALA A 52 9.24 1.67 -1.80
C ALA A 52 9.59 0.24 -1.34
N THR A 53 9.16 -0.12 -0.14
CA THR A 53 9.26 -1.48 0.41
C THR A 53 7.85 -1.93 0.78
N GLY A 54 7.36 -2.99 0.15
CA GLY A 54 6.01 -3.52 0.35
C GLY A 54 6.00 -4.85 1.10
N PHE A 55 4.92 -5.07 1.86
CA PHE A 55 4.63 -6.30 2.57
C PHE A 55 3.19 -6.72 2.29
N PHE A 56 2.93 -8.02 2.09
CA PHE A 56 1.58 -8.55 1.93
C PHE A 56 0.96 -8.93 3.27
N GLY A 57 -0.36 -8.79 3.36
CA GLY A 57 -1.14 -9.08 4.55
C GLY A 57 -1.15 -7.94 5.56
N ASP A 58 -1.82 -8.19 6.68
CA ASP A 58 -1.83 -7.27 7.82
C ASP A 58 -0.52 -7.39 8.60
N GLN A 59 -0.12 -6.30 9.24
CA GLN A 59 1.01 -6.32 10.17
C GLN A 59 0.57 -6.98 11.48
N GLU A 60 0.98 -8.22 11.71
CA GLU A 60 0.76 -8.87 13.00
C GLU A 60 1.64 -8.22 14.08
N PRO A 61 1.14 -8.06 15.32
CA PRO A 61 1.96 -7.72 16.46
C PRO A 61 3.08 -8.76 16.63
N ILE A 62 4.29 -8.28 16.88
CA ILE A 62 5.46 -9.12 17.20
C ILE A 62 5.39 -9.61 18.64
#